data_AF-A0A1M7AM01-F1
#
_entry.id   AF-A0A1M7AM01-F1
#
_cell.length_a   1.000
_cell.length_b   1.000
_cell.length_c   1.000
_cell.angle_alpha   90.00
_cell.angle_beta   90.00
_cell.angle_gamma   90.00
#
_symmetry.space_group_name_H-M   'P 1'
#
loop_
_entity.id
_entity.type
_entity.pdbx_description
1 polymer ?
#
loop_
_entity_poly.entity_id
_entity_poly.type
_entity_poly.pdbx_seq_one_letter_code
_entity_poly.pdbx_strand_id
1 'polypeptide(L)'
;MRQKTIQLAIPVAIATGFLPAIAGAATIDSWNLLNVVEGPEVTGTDTGASVVYDRVLPDASATTNGQIVYTAPEADTPGMKVSNVTFTQSGDTYTGCILATSGTACDGEFQSGKRFKVQATDTGSVDLVFDVTENETDSVYRVFQRLINVTGEALGGFKIELGTGIGGGFTASTDNDGLSFSSTVSMGPGGASSFSQFPFGLFGSLDNPNPNPLELPGFFDTTSRAGYNVVQSLDSIVSTGFYGNYGTLFGNWLSQEDVPLGLLWDYASGAADPLVMAWDNGSQWEVRRGINNSLDGDDTKITAEDVYALAEGQWKYYDYGDIAGVETFLKGITLFDDAIEDLANLNLNFAINLGSNFSGSTFTLRTTSIAPIPLPAGLPLLLTGFAALAGLRYRRKQTMMA
;
A
#
# COMPACT_ATOMS: atom_id res chain seq x y z
N MET A 1 14.82 10.18 94.72
CA MET A 1 15.26 9.25 93.65
C MET A 1 15.00 9.91 92.30
N ARG A 2 16.04 10.37 91.61
CA ARG A 2 15.91 11.01 90.28
C ARG A 2 16.18 9.96 89.21
N GLN A 3 15.16 9.59 88.45
CA GLN A 3 15.31 8.74 87.26
C GLN A 3 16.06 9.52 86.17
N LYS A 4 17.17 8.97 85.69
CA LYS A 4 17.87 9.41 84.49
C LYS A 4 17.29 8.65 83.29
N THR A 5 16.63 9.37 82.39
CA THR A 5 16.18 8.85 81.10
C THR A 5 17.37 8.85 80.14
N ILE A 6 17.80 7.68 79.70
CA ILE A 6 18.83 7.52 78.65
C ILE A 6 18.08 7.42 77.31
N GLN A 7 18.23 8.42 76.45
CA GLN A 7 17.79 8.33 75.06
C GLN A 7 18.87 7.63 74.23
N LEU A 8 18.55 6.42 73.75
CA LEU A 8 19.30 5.77 72.67
C LEU A 8 18.86 6.40 71.34
N ALA A 9 19.78 7.05 70.63
CA ALA A 9 19.59 7.44 69.24
C ALA A 9 20.02 6.27 68.35
N ILE A 10 19.07 5.64 67.65
CA ILE A 10 19.33 4.67 66.59
C ILE A 10 19.40 5.46 65.27
N PRO A 11 20.53 5.46 64.54
CA PRO A 11 20.59 6.07 63.23
C PRO A 11 19.78 5.23 62.24
N VAL A 12 18.70 5.80 61.71
CA VAL A 12 17.96 5.25 60.57
C VAL A 12 18.77 5.56 59.31
N ALA A 13 19.40 4.54 58.73
CA ALA A 13 20.02 4.64 57.42
C ALA A 13 18.90 4.71 56.36
N ILE A 14 18.73 5.88 55.74
CA ILE A 14 17.88 6.04 54.56
C ILE A 14 18.64 5.41 53.40
N ALA A 15 18.29 4.17 53.05
CA ALA A 15 18.72 3.56 51.80
C ALA A 15 17.96 4.25 50.66
N THR A 16 18.63 5.20 49.98
CA THR A 16 18.20 5.69 48.68
C THR A 16 18.33 4.54 47.69
N GLY A 17 17.24 3.79 47.51
CA GLY A 17 17.11 2.82 46.45
C GLY A 17 17.20 3.55 45.11
N PHE A 18 18.36 3.45 44.46
CA PHE A 18 18.44 3.61 43.01
C PHE A 18 17.60 2.49 42.41
N LEU A 19 16.38 2.80 42.01
CA LEU A 19 15.68 1.97 41.04
C LEU A 19 16.53 2.02 39.76
N PRO A 20 16.97 0.88 39.20
CA PRO A 20 17.56 0.90 37.87
C PRO A 20 16.53 1.51 36.92
N ALA A 21 16.89 2.61 36.26
CA ALA A 21 16.15 3.06 35.10
C ALA A 21 16.14 1.89 34.12
N ILE A 22 14.95 1.34 33.86
CA ILE A 22 14.78 0.38 32.79
C ILE A 22 15.07 1.17 31.52
N ALA A 23 16.24 0.96 30.92
CA ALA A 23 16.59 1.58 29.66
C ALA A 23 15.55 1.15 28.61
N GLY A 24 14.87 2.12 27.99
CA GLY A 24 13.98 1.86 26.86
C GLY A 24 14.77 1.43 25.62
N ALA A 25 14.08 0.95 24.59
CA ALA A 25 14.65 0.83 23.24
C ALA A 25 14.53 2.17 22.52
N ALA A 26 15.45 2.47 21.59
CA ALA A 26 15.35 3.68 20.79
C ALA A 26 13.95 3.71 20.17
N THR A 27 13.18 4.77 20.39
CA THR A 27 11.77 4.81 19.97
C THR A 27 11.58 5.76 18.81
N ILE A 28 10.79 5.31 17.83
CA ILE A 28 10.13 6.24 16.92
C ILE A 28 8.95 6.83 17.70
N ASP A 29 8.97 8.13 17.94
CA ASP A 29 8.00 8.77 18.83
C ASP A 29 6.74 9.16 18.07
N SER A 30 6.90 9.88 16.97
CA SER A 30 5.79 10.39 16.18
C SER A 30 6.20 10.75 14.75
N TRP A 31 5.21 10.99 13.90
CA TRP A 31 5.43 11.62 12.61
C TRP A 31 5.62 13.13 12.83
N ASN A 32 6.78 13.64 12.42
CA ASN A 32 7.10 15.06 12.49
C ASN A 32 6.37 15.81 11.37
N LEU A 33 5.58 16.82 11.75
CA LEU A 33 4.69 17.56 10.84
C LEU A 33 5.27 18.91 10.38
N LEU A 34 6.54 19.21 10.66
CA LEU A 34 7.14 20.51 10.33
C LEU A 34 7.19 20.81 8.82
N ASN A 35 7.21 19.78 7.97
CA ASN A 35 7.09 19.91 6.51
C ASN A 35 5.72 19.49 5.98
N VAL A 36 4.68 19.46 6.83
CA VAL A 36 3.36 18.93 6.49
C VAL A 36 2.29 19.99 6.71
N VAL A 37 1.42 20.18 5.72
CA VAL A 37 0.12 20.83 5.94
C VAL A 37 -0.88 19.74 6.23
N GLU A 38 -1.31 19.65 7.49
CA GLU A 38 -2.34 18.70 7.90
C GLU A 38 -3.67 18.98 7.19
N GLY A 39 -4.30 17.92 6.70
CA GLY A 39 -5.65 18.01 6.17
C GLY A 39 -6.70 18.10 7.29
N PRO A 40 -7.96 18.38 6.93
CA PRO A 40 -9.05 18.43 7.92
C PRO A 40 -9.30 17.05 8.54
N GLU A 41 -9.87 17.03 9.75
CA GLU A 41 -10.56 15.85 10.28
C GLU A 41 -11.68 15.44 9.31
N VAL A 42 -11.82 14.13 9.07
CA VAL A 42 -12.83 13.56 8.17
C VAL A 42 -13.73 12.58 8.93
N THR A 43 -14.99 12.49 8.51
CA THR A 43 -15.99 11.58 9.12
C THR A 43 -16.82 10.90 8.04
N GLY A 44 -17.54 9.84 8.40
CA GLY A 44 -18.39 9.13 7.43
C GLY A 44 -17.55 8.49 6.32
N THR A 45 -17.77 8.92 5.08
CA THR A 45 -17.05 8.48 3.87
C THR A 45 -16.14 9.57 3.29
N ASP A 46 -15.92 10.65 4.03
CA ASP A 46 -15.14 11.79 3.55
C ASP A 46 -13.65 11.42 3.43
N THR A 47 -12.99 11.97 2.40
CA THR A 47 -11.56 11.81 2.14
C THR A 47 -10.82 13.12 2.38
N GLY A 48 -9.71 13.05 3.10
CA GLY A 48 -8.81 14.15 3.41
C GLY A 48 -7.37 13.83 2.99
N ALA A 49 -6.50 14.84 3.00
CA ALA A 49 -5.10 14.67 2.65
C ALA A 49 -4.20 15.62 3.45
N SER A 50 -3.10 15.09 3.98
CA SER A 50 -2.01 15.86 4.58
C SER A 50 -0.89 16.00 3.55
N VAL A 51 -0.60 17.23 3.12
CA VAL A 51 0.33 17.52 2.01
C VAL A 51 1.76 17.62 2.54
N VAL A 52 2.69 16.88 1.92
CA VAL A 52 4.09 16.79 2.36
C VAL A 52 4.98 17.64 1.47
N TYR A 53 5.74 18.56 2.06
CA TYR A 53 6.59 19.52 1.36
C TYR A 53 8.08 19.15 1.42
N ASP A 54 8.84 19.61 0.42
CA ASP A 54 10.30 19.45 0.32
C ASP A 54 11.09 20.37 1.27
N ARG A 55 10.41 21.24 2.03
CA ARG A 55 10.98 22.20 2.98
C ARG A 55 10.10 22.33 4.21
N VAL A 56 10.71 22.78 5.30
CA VAL A 56 10.01 23.12 6.54
C VAL A 56 9.09 24.32 6.29
N LEU A 57 7.86 24.24 6.77
CA LEU A 57 6.87 25.30 6.62
C LEU A 57 7.10 26.41 7.67
N PRO A 58 6.76 27.68 7.36
CA PRO A 58 6.02 28.17 6.19
C PRO A 58 6.92 28.71 5.05
N ASP A 59 7.98 28.00 4.63
CA ASP A 59 8.80 28.42 3.51
C ASP A 59 7.97 28.61 2.22
N ALA A 60 7.91 29.84 1.71
CA ALA A 60 7.11 30.22 0.53
C ALA A 60 7.60 29.58 -0.78
N SER A 61 8.79 28.99 -0.76
CA SER A 61 9.39 28.29 -1.90
C SER A 61 9.28 26.77 -1.77
N ALA A 62 8.61 26.27 -0.72
CA ALA A 62 8.30 24.87 -0.54
C ALA A 62 7.39 24.36 -1.66
N THR A 63 7.69 23.17 -2.15
CA THR A 63 6.96 22.43 -3.19
C THR A 63 6.62 21.04 -2.68
N THR A 64 5.68 20.36 -3.33
CA THR A 64 5.23 19.03 -2.91
C THR A 64 5.29 18.05 -4.09
N ASN A 65 5.66 16.81 -3.79
CA ASN A 65 5.58 15.68 -4.74
C ASN A 65 4.61 14.60 -4.23
N GLY A 66 3.88 14.86 -3.16
CA GLY A 66 2.95 13.89 -2.62
C GLY A 66 2.28 14.26 -1.31
N GLN A 67 1.37 13.39 -0.91
CA GLN A 67 0.50 13.59 0.24
C GLN A 67 0.16 12.26 0.91
N ILE A 68 -0.24 12.33 2.18
CA ILE A 68 -0.85 11.22 2.91
C ILE A 68 -2.36 11.36 2.78
N VAL A 69 -3.00 10.48 2.02
CA VAL A 69 -4.46 10.47 1.84
C VAL A 69 -5.11 9.52 2.85
N TYR A 70 -6.28 9.91 3.34
CA TYR A 70 -7.02 9.14 4.35
C TYR A 70 -8.52 9.31 4.15
N THR A 71 -9.28 8.26 4.46
CA THR A 71 -10.74 8.22 4.26
C THR A 71 -11.37 7.62 5.50
N ALA A 72 -12.40 8.27 6.05
CA ALA A 72 -13.13 7.73 7.18
C ALA A 72 -13.96 6.48 6.76
N PRO A 73 -14.22 5.52 7.67
CA PRO A 73 -13.66 5.41 9.02
C PRO A 73 -12.27 4.72 9.03
N GLU A 74 -11.74 4.34 7.87
CA GLU A 74 -10.46 3.62 7.77
C GLU A 74 -9.27 4.45 8.24
N ALA A 75 -9.34 5.77 8.20
CA ALA A 75 -8.34 6.67 8.75
C ALA A 75 -8.93 8.08 8.88
N ASP A 76 -8.37 8.86 9.78
CA ASP A 76 -8.66 10.27 10.00
C ASP A 76 -7.38 11.11 9.87
N THR A 77 -7.44 12.41 10.18
CA THR A 77 -6.26 13.27 10.12
C THR A 77 -5.24 12.90 11.21
N PRO A 78 -3.92 12.90 10.92
CA PRO A 78 -3.29 13.33 9.66
C PRO A 78 -3.08 12.19 8.65
N GLY A 79 -3.65 11.00 8.89
CA GLY A 79 -3.63 9.83 8.01
C GLY A 79 -2.57 8.79 8.35
N MET A 80 -1.62 9.11 9.22
CA MET A 80 -0.56 8.22 9.68
C MET A 80 -0.23 8.46 11.17
N LYS A 81 0.14 7.40 11.88
CA LYS A 81 0.65 7.46 13.25
C LYS A 81 1.76 6.43 13.48
N VAL A 82 2.47 6.60 14.60
CA VAL A 82 3.40 5.62 15.14
C VAL A 82 2.75 4.95 16.35
N SER A 83 2.86 3.62 16.44
CA SER A 83 2.42 2.82 17.57
C SER A 83 3.63 2.14 18.20
N ASN A 84 3.87 2.42 19.48
CA ASN A 84 4.94 1.81 20.28
C ASN A 84 4.47 0.57 21.06
N VAL A 85 3.39 -0.07 20.58
CA VAL A 85 2.89 -1.32 21.14
C VAL A 85 3.62 -2.49 20.50
N THR A 86 4.39 -3.22 21.30
CA THR A 86 5.08 -4.43 20.89
C THR A 86 4.08 -5.49 20.45
N PHE A 87 4.36 -6.16 19.34
CA PHE A 87 3.52 -7.23 18.82
C PHE A 87 4.36 -8.31 18.13
N THR A 88 3.76 -9.50 17.96
CA THR A 88 4.37 -10.61 17.24
C THR A 88 3.52 -10.96 16.04
N GLN A 89 4.15 -11.09 14.86
CA GLN A 89 3.46 -11.50 13.65
C GLN A 89 4.38 -12.40 12.83
N SER A 90 3.84 -13.51 12.33
CA SER A 90 4.61 -14.51 11.56
C SER A 90 5.84 -15.07 12.28
N GLY A 91 5.84 -15.06 13.62
CA GLY A 91 6.95 -15.55 14.45
C GLY A 91 8.00 -14.49 14.81
N ASP A 92 7.93 -13.30 14.21
CA ASP A 92 8.83 -12.19 14.51
C ASP A 92 8.20 -11.20 15.50
N THR A 93 9.02 -10.66 16.39
CA THR A 93 8.62 -9.62 17.35
C THR A 93 9.08 -8.25 16.88
N TYR A 94 8.17 -7.28 16.93
CA TYR A 94 8.39 -5.89 16.55
C TYR A 94 8.19 -5.00 17.79
N THR A 95 9.03 -3.99 17.94
CA THR A 95 8.91 -2.97 18.99
C THR A 95 7.63 -2.15 18.81
N GLY A 96 7.25 -1.90 17.57
CA GLY A 96 6.08 -1.12 17.20
C GLY A 96 5.81 -1.13 15.70
N CYS A 97 4.92 -0.26 15.24
CA CYS A 97 4.64 -0.11 13.82
C CYS A 97 4.28 1.33 13.43
N ILE A 98 4.44 1.62 12.14
CA ILE A 98 3.94 2.84 11.48
C ILE A 98 2.76 2.42 10.62
N LEU A 99 1.60 3.03 10.88
CA LEU A 99 0.31 2.60 10.35
C LEU A 99 -0.64 3.78 10.16
N ALA A 100 -1.75 3.55 9.46
CA ALA A 100 -2.84 4.52 9.35
C ALA A 100 -3.44 4.86 10.72
N THR A 101 -4.11 6.00 10.83
CA THR A 101 -4.78 6.41 12.07
C THR A 101 -6.07 5.62 12.38
N SER A 102 -6.35 4.55 11.63
CA SER A 102 -7.55 3.67 11.57
C SER A 102 -8.13 3.06 12.86
N GLY A 103 -7.72 3.52 14.05
CA GLY A 103 -8.07 2.89 15.33
C GLY A 103 -7.51 1.47 15.51
N THR A 104 -6.89 0.89 14.48
CA THR A 104 -6.47 -0.52 14.47
C THR A 104 -5.11 -0.71 15.13
N ALA A 105 -4.91 -1.89 15.73
CA ALA A 105 -3.63 -2.34 16.29
C ALA A 105 -2.67 -2.85 15.22
N CYS A 106 -1.37 -2.91 15.51
CA CYS A 106 -0.34 -3.38 14.56
C CYS A 106 -0.58 -4.82 14.07
N ASP A 107 -1.13 -5.67 14.93
CA ASP A 107 -1.46 -7.08 14.71
C ASP A 107 -2.92 -7.31 14.31
N GLY A 108 -3.67 -6.25 13.97
CA GLY A 108 -5.07 -6.36 13.56
C GLY A 108 -5.26 -7.30 12.36
N GLU A 109 -6.50 -7.65 12.07
CA GLU A 109 -6.84 -8.59 11.00
C GLU A 109 -6.49 -8.09 9.59
N PHE A 110 -6.56 -8.98 8.60
CA PHE A 110 -6.43 -8.57 7.20
C PHE A 110 -7.52 -7.54 6.84
N GLN A 111 -7.24 -6.66 5.87
CA GLN A 111 -8.17 -5.59 5.45
C GLN A 111 -8.66 -4.62 6.54
N SER A 112 -8.02 -4.58 7.70
CA SER A 112 -8.41 -3.69 8.80
C SER A 112 -7.97 -2.22 8.64
N GLY A 113 -7.81 -1.70 7.42
CA GLY A 113 -7.40 -0.30 7.19
C GLY A 113 -6.01 0.11 7.71
N LYS A 114 -5.12 -0.81 8.11
CA LYS A 114 -3.80 -0.46 8.73
C LYS A 114 -2.85 0.33 7.84
N ARG A 115 -3.01 0.32 6.53
CA ARG A 115 -2.01 0.90 5.61
C ARG A 115 -2.24 2.39 5.44
N PHE A 116 -1.27 3.20 5.84
CA PHE A 116 -1.28 4.61 5.46
C PHE A 116 -1.00 4.72 3.96
N LYS A 117 -1.67 5.66 3.30
CA LYS A 117 -1.69 5.79 1.83
C LYS A 117 -0.82 6.99 1.43
N VAL A 118 0.32 6.73 0.80
CA VAL A 118 1.19 7.75 0.22
C VAL A 118 0.84 7.91 -1.24
N GLN A 119 0.30 9.07 -1.62
CA GLN A 119 0.07 9.46 -3.00
C GLN A 119 1.29 10.20 -3.52
N ALA A 120 1.91 9.67 -4.57
CA ALA A 120 2.89 10.40 -5.36
C ALA A 120 2.16 11.22 -6.41
N THR A 121 2.25 12.55 -6.31
CA THR A 121 1.62 13.51 -7.24
C THR A 121 2.59 14.02 -8.30
N ASP A 122 3.88 13.74 -8.15
CA ASP A 122 4.93 13.99 -9.14
C ASP A 122 6.03 12.91 -9.00
N THR A 123 7.05 12.97 -9.83
CA THR A 123 8.21 12.08 -9.86
C THR A 123 9.28 12.41 -8.81
N GLY A 124 9.16 13.54 -8.12
CA GLY A 124 10.06 13.92 -7.03
C GLY A 124 9.89 13.07 -5.76
N SER A 125 10.68 13.39 -4.73
CA SER A 125 10.66 12.65 -3.47
C SER A 125 9.57 13.14 -2.52
N VAL A 126 8.96 12.20 -1.80
CA VAL A 126 8.10 12.42 -0.63
C VAL A 126 8.89 12.03 0.63
N ASP A 127 9.13 13.00 1.50
CA ASP A 127 9.98 12.85 2.69
C ASP A 127 9.14 12.84 3.96
N LEU A 128 8.96 11.66 4.56
CA LEU A 128 8.26 11.49 5.85
C LEU A 128 9.30 11.53 6.98
N VAL A 129 9.23 12.54 7.84
CA VAL A 129 10.19 12.75 8.93
C VAL A 129 9.63 12.19 10.22
N PHE A 130 10.42 11.43 10.98
CA PHE A 130 9.99 10.86 12.26
C PHE A 130 10.87 11.37 13.39
N ASP A 131 10.24 11.76 14.49
CA ASP A 131 10.94 12.11 15.71
C ASP A 131 11.41 10.83 16.41
N VAL A 132 12.61 10.90 16.98
CA VAL A 132 13.26 9.78 17.66
C VAL A 132 13.71 10.20 19.05
N THR A 133 13.44 9.34 20.02
CA THR A 133 14.11 9.38 21.32
C THR A 133 15.17 8.29 21.35
N GLU A 134 16.43 8.70 21.45
CA GLU A 134 17.57 7.80 21.60
C GLU A 134 17.43 6.98 22.88
N ASN A 135 17.69 5.68 22.79
CA ASN A 135 17.94 4.85 23.97
C ASN A 135 18.96 3.75 23.64
N GLU A 136 19.47 3.10 24.68
CA GLU A 136 20.59 2.14 24.64
C GLU A 136 20.25 0.76 24.03
N THR A 137 19.06 0.55 23.46
CA THR A 137 18.67 -0.75 22.87
C THR A 137 18.03 -0.62 21.51
N ASP A 138 18.28 -1.60 20.65
CA ASP A 138 17.79 -1.63 19.28
C ASP A 138 16.27 -1.85 19.23
N SER A 139 15.61 -1.27 18.23
CA SER A 139 14.18 -1.44 18.00
C SER A 139 13.85 -1.74 16.55
N VAL A 140 12.76 -2.48 16.34
CA VAL A 140 12.31 -2.86 14.99
C VAL A 140 10.85 -2.45 14.81
N TYR A 141 10.60 -1.57 13.84
CA TYR A 141 9.27 -1.05 13.51
C TYR A 141 8.79 -1.57 12.18
N ARG A 142 7.63 -2.22 12.16
CA ARG A 142 6.98 -2.61 10.90
C ARG A 142 6.32 -1.40 10.25
N VAL A 143 6.45 -1.25 8.93
CA VAL A 143 5.81 -0.18 8.18
C VAL A 143 4.69 -0.75 7.31
N PHE A 144 3.47 -0.27 7.54
CA PHE A 144 2.28 -0.62 6.76
C PHE A 144 1.98 0.49 5.75
N GLN A 145 2.63 0.44 4.58
CA GLN A 145 2.52 1.48 3.56
C GLN A 145 1.72 0.98 2.35
N ARG A 146 0.94 1.88 1.76
CA ARG A 146 0.43 1.76 0.39
C ARG A 146 0.94 2.95 -0.41
N LEU A 147 1.60 2.69 -1.53
CA LEU A 147 1.95 3.70 -2.52
C LEU A 147 0.81 3.80 -3.53
N ILE A 148 0.46 5.01 -3.94
CA ILE A 148 -0.57 5.29 -4.93
C ILE A 148 0.04 6.23 -5.97
N ASN A 149 -0.02 5.84 -7.24
CA ASN A 149 0.42 6.69 -8.33
C ASN A 149 -0.71 7.63 -8.75
N VAL A 150 -0.53 8.92 -8.50
CA VAL A 150 -1.39 10.01 -8.99
C VAL A 150 -0.56 11.08 -9.70
N THR A 151 0.54 10.67 -10.32
CA THR A 151 1.48 11.57 -11.01
C THR A 151 0.97 12.04 -12.37
N GLY A 152 -0.08 11.41 -12.88
CA GLY A 152 -0.60 11.59 -14.23
C GLY A 152 0.21 10.89 -15.32
N GLU A 153 1.21 10.09 -14.92
CA GLU A 153 1.98 9.25 -15.84
C GLU A 153 2.21 7.86 -15.22
N ALA A 154 2.38 6.85 -16.07
CA ALA A 154 2.76 5.54 -15.61
C ALA A 154 4.21 5.53 -15.08
N LEU A 155 4.44 4.93 -13.92
CA LEU A 155 5.76 4.86 -13.27
C LEU A 155 6.48 3.53 -13.55
N GLY A 156 7.80 3.59 -13.70
CA GLY A 156 8.65 2.40 -13.88
C GLY A 156 8.96 1.68 -12.57
N GLY A 157 8.68 2.30 -11.42
CA GLY A 157 8.96 1.73 -10.11
C GLY A 157 9.04 2.77 -8.99
N PHE A 158 9.70 2.41 -7.91
CA PHE A 158 9.92 3.25 -6.74
C PHE A 158 11.26 2.94 -6.07
N LYS A 159 11.74 3.89 -5.29
CA LYS A 159 12.88 3.76 -4.37
C LYS A 159 12.49 4.30 -3.01
N ILE A 160 12.79 3.53 -1.96
CA ILE A 160 12.69 3.97 -0.57
C ILE A 160 14.09 4.11 0.00
N GLU A 161 14.34 5.19 0.74
CA GLU A 161 15.63 5.48 1.39
C GLU A 161 15.41 5.91 2.82
N LEU A 162 16.38 5.55 3.67
CA LEU A 162 16.51 6.10 5.02
C LEU A 162 17.60 7.17 5.03
N GLY A 163 17.47 8.16 5.92
CA GLY A 163 18.43 9.25 6.03
C GLY A 163 17.98 10.34 6.98
N THR A 164 18.53 11.53 6.81
CA THR A 164 18.17 12.73 7.58
C THR A 164 18.01 13.93 6.67
N GLY A 165 17.24 14.94 7.10
CA GLY A 165 16.93 16.11 6.29
C GLY A 165 15.86 15.82 5.22
N ILE A 166 15.44 16.86 4.48
CA ILE A 166 14.36 16.78 3.49
C ILE A 166 14.74 17.53 2.21
N GLY A 167 14.02 17.24 1.11
CA GLY A 167 14.18 17.88 -0.19
C GLY A 167 15.63 17.80 -0.70
N GLY A 168 16.15 18.92 -1.19
CA GLY A 168 17.55 19.01 -1.63
C GLY A 168 18.59 18.89 -0.50
N GLY A 169 18.16 18.98 0.77
CA GLY A 169 19.03 18.84 1.95
C GLY A 169 19.07 17.42 2.54
N PHE A 170 18.36 16.46 1.95
CA PHE A 170 18.39 15.07 2.41
C PHE A 170 19.78 14.46 2.26
N THR A 171 20.22 13.82 3.33
CA THR A 171 21.46 13.04 3.39
C THR A 171 21.09 11.60 3.68
N ALA A 172 21.37 10.72 2.71
CA ALA A 172 21.12 9.29 2.87
C ALA A 172 21.88 8.73 4.08
N SER A 173 21.25 7.79 4.76
CA SER A 173 21.85 6.97 5.81
C SER A 173 23.03 6.16 5.24
N THR A 174 23.95 5.79 6.12
CA THR A 174 25.16 5.03 5.77
C THR A 174 25.39 3.92 6.79
N ASP A 175 26.09 2.87 6.36
CA ASP A 175 26.51 1.78 7.23
C ASP A 175 26.98 2.22 8.63
N ASN A 176 26.39 1.62 9.66
CA ASN A 176 26.71 1.82 11.08
C ASN A 176 26.32 3.20 11.65
N ASP A 177 25.42 3.94 11.03
CA ASP A 177 24.80 5.11 11.66
C ASP A 177 23.64 4.76 12.60
N GLY A 178 23.26 3.48 12.69
CA GLY A 178 22.19 2.99 13.56
C GLY A 178 20.80 3.09 12.93
N LEU A 179 20.66 3.43 11.66
CA LEU A 179 19.40 3.44 10.94
C LEU A 179 19.49 2.46 9.75
N SER A 180 18.56 1.52 9.63
CA SER A 180 18.55 0.58 8.50
C SER A 180 17.18 -0.05 8.28
N PHE A 181 16.96 -0.67 7.12
CA PHE A 181 15.88 -1.61 6.91
C PHE A 181 16.25 -2.94 7.55
N SER A 182 15.37 -3.46 8.40
CA SER A 182 15.56 -4.75 9.05
C SER A 182 15.53 -5.88 8.01
N SER A 183 16.56 -6.71 8.03
CA SER A 183 16.63 -7.99 7.31
C SER A 183 16.42 -9.19 8.26
N THR A 184 16.13 -8.93 9.53
CA THR A 184 15.99 -9.96 10.57
C THR A 184 14.56 -10.47 10.72
N VAL A 185 13.62 -9.85 10.01
CA VAL A 185 12.20 -10.21 10.01
C VAL A 185 11.81 -10.86 8.68
N SER A 186 10.79 -11.71 8.73
CA SER A 186 10.25 -12.49 7.63
C SER A 186 8.77 -12.18 7.45
N MET A 187 8.46 -11.22 6.57
CA MET A 187 7.09 -10.73 6.37
C MET A 187 6.44 -11.19 5.07
N GLY A 188 7.26 -11.49 4.05
CA GLY A 188 6.81 -11.76 2.68
C GLY A 188 6.92 -13.22 2.26
N PRO A 189 6.47 -13.52 1.02
CA PRO A 189 6.64 -14.84 0.41
C PRO A 189 8.10 -15.29 0.44
N GLY A 190 8.34 -16.57 0.74
CA GLY A 190 9.70 -17.12 0.82
C GLY A 190 10.54 -16.56 1.98
N GLY A 191 9.92 -15.88 2.94
CA GLY A 191 10.60 -15.29 4.10
C GLY A 191 11.25 -13.94 3.83
N ALA A 192 10.81 -13.23 2.79
CA ALA A 192 11.35 -11.92 2.45
C ALA A 192 11.12 -10.87 3.56
N SER A 193 12.14 -10.07 3.86
CA SER A 193 12.07 -8.95 4.82
C SER A 193 11.45 -7.68 4.23
N SER A 194 11.34 -7.60 2.90
CA SER A 194 10.55 -6.58 2.22
C SER A 194 9.93 -7.15 0.96
N PHE A 195 8.74 -6.64 0.62
CA PHE A 195 8.04 -7.04 -0.59
C PHE A 195 6.96 -6.03 -0.96
N SER A 196 6.63 -5.99 -2.26
CA SER A 196 5.52 -5.19 -2.79
C SER A 196 4.50 -6.07 -3.50
N GLN A 197 3.22 -5.78 -3.36
CA GLN A 197 2.15 -6.48 -4.08
C GLN A 197 0.96 -5.58 -4.41
N PHE A 198 0.40 -5.75 -5.59
CA PHE A 198 -0.92 -5.21 -5.94
C PHE A 198 -2.04 -5.86 -5.09
N PRO A 199 -3.22 -5.25 -5.00
CA PRO A 199 -4.35 -5.78 -4.23
C PRO A 199 -4.69 -7.24 -4.57
N PHE A 200 -5.06 -8.02 -3.55
CA PHE A 200 -5.38 -9.44 -3.72
C PHE A 200 -6.61 -9.69 -4.58
N GLY A 201 -7.64 -8.85 -4.45
CA GLY A 201 -8.84 -8.93 -5.26
C GLY A 201 -8.59 -8.82 -6.77
N LEU A 202 -7.42 -8.29 -7.18
CA LEU A 202 -7.00 -8.19 -8.57
C LEU A 202 -6.05 -9.30 -9.03
N PHE A 203 -5.13 -9.75 -8.17
CA PHE A 203 -4.11 -10.75 -8.54
C PHE A 203 -3.89 -11.73 -7.40
N GLY A 204 -4.24 -13.01 -7.51
CA GLY A 204 -3.95 -13.98 -6.46
C GLY A 204 -4.71 -15.29 -6.60
N SER A 205 -4.08 -16.37 -6.11
CA SER A 205 -4.68 -17.70 -5.98
C SER A 205 -5.25 -17.91 -4.57
N LEU A 206 -6.25 -18.79 -4.48
CA LEU A 206 -6.80 -19.32 -3.23
C LEU A 206 -5.88 -20.36 -2.55
N ASP A 207 -4.91 -20.93 -3.30
CA ASP A 207 -4.01 -21.97 -2.79
C ASP A 207 -3.06 -21.46 -1.70
N ASN A 208 -2.81 -20.14 -1.66
CA ASN A 208 -2.16 -19.50 -0.54
C ASN A 208 -3.24 -18.78 0.27
N PRO A 209 -3.54 -19.24 1.50
CA PRO A 209 -4.59 -18.63 2.30
C PRO A 209 -4.20 -17.19 2.62
N ASN A 210 -4.69 -16.28 1.80
CA ASN A 210 -4.93 -14.91 2.18
C ASN A 210 -6.40 -14.88 2.58
N PRO A 211 -6.76 -14.41 3.79
CA PRO A 211 -8.13 -14.41 4.27
C PRO A 211 -8.95 -13.31 3.56
N ASN A 212 -9.03 -13.37 2.23
CA ASN A 212 -10.07 -12.64 1.52
C ASN A 212 -11.40 -13.23 2.00
N PRO A 213 -12.26 -12.45 2.68
CA PRO A 213 -13.49 -12.96 3.29
C PRO A 213 -14.46 -13.56 2.26
N LEU A 214 -14.30 -13.23 0.98
CA LEU A 214 -15.11 -13.78 -0.12
C LEU A 214 -14.56 -15.08 -0.71
N GLU A 215 -13.40 -15.55 -0.27
CA GLU A 215 -12.70 -16.72 -0.84
C GLU A 215 -12.61 -16.68 -2.39
N LEU A 216 -12.51 -15.46 -2.95
CA LEU A 216 -12.49 -15.21 -4.38
C LEU A 216 -11.06 -14.92 -4.85
N PRO A 217 -10.58 -15.54 -5.96
CA PRO A 217 -9.25 -15.27 -6.47
C PRO A 217 -9.19 -13.91 -7.18
N GLY A 218 -7.99 -13.50 -7.57
CA GLY A 218 -7.74 -12.24 -8.28
C GLY A 218 -8.52 -12.15 -9.59
N PHE A 219 -9.06 -10.97 -9.89
CA PHE A 219 -9.81 -10.70 -11.12
C PHE A 219 -8.99 -10.84 -12.40
N PHE A 220 -7.76 -10.30 -12.41
CA PHE A 220 -6.87 -10.33 -13.57
C PHE A 220 -6.00 -11.59 -13.65
N ASP A 221 -5.65 -12.15 -12.49
CA ASP A 221 -4.87 -13.38 -12.38
C ASP A 221 -5.36 -14.20 -11.19
N THR A 222 -5.91 -15.38 -11.49
CA THR A 222 -6.47 -16.29 -10.48
C THR A 222 -5.45 -17.24 -9.88
N THR A 223 -4.20 -17.19 -10.37
CA THR A 223 -3.16 -18.18 -10.05
C THR A 223 -1.98 -17.57 -9.32
N SER A 224 -1.66 -16.31 -9.59
CA SER A 224 -0.42 -15.67 -9.13
C SER A 224 -0.66 -14.29 -8.54
N ARG A 225 0.13 -13.93 -7.53
CA ARG A 225 0.26 -12.54 -7.06
C ARG A 225 1.04 -11.73 -8.09
N ALA A 226 0.83 -10.42 -8.11
CA ALA A 226 1.63 -9.48 -8.92
C ALA A 226 2.15 -8.33 -8.06
N GLY A 227 3.28 -7.74 -8.46
CA GLY A 227 3.93 -6.62 -7.79
C GLY A 227 5.30 -6.33 -8.39
N TYR A 228 6.11 -5.53 -7.69
CA TYR A 228 7.52 -5.33 -8.04
C TYR A 228 8.43 -6.28 -7.25
N ASN A 229 9.41 -6.86 -7.93
CA ASN A 229 10.61 -7.36 -7.29
C ASN A 229 11.34 -6.20 -6.62
N VAL A 230 11.84 -6.41 -5.41
CA VAL A 230 12.56 -5.40 -4.63
C VAL A 230 13.95 -5.91 -4.26
N VAL A 231 14.93 -5.01 -4.30
CA VAL A 231 16.27 -5.23 -3.76
C VAL A 231 16.41 -4.35 -2.54
N GLN A 232 16.61 -4.97 -1.38
CA GLN A 232 16.84 -4.29 -0.11
C GLN A 232 18.34 -4.29 0.21
N SER A 233 18.89 -3.10 0.47
CA SER A 233 20.15 -2.90 1.18
C SER A 233 19.86 -2.48 2.63
N LEU A 234 20.90 -2.13 3.39
CA LEU A 234 20.71 -1.54 4.72
C LEU A 234 19.90 -0.24 4.63
N ASP A 235 20.21 0.63 3.66
CA ASP A 235 19.63 2.00 3.69
C ASP A 235 18.65 2.28 2.53
N SER A 236 18.39 1.29 1.66
CA SER A 236 17.50 1.46 0.52
C SER A 236 16.68 0.22 0.17
N ILE A 237 15.49 0.44 -0.39
CA ILE A 237 14.67 -0.57 -1.06
C ILE A 237 14.37 -0.06 -2.46
N VAL A 238 14.80 -0.78 -3.50
CA VAL A 238 14.65 -0.36 -4.91
C VAL A 238 13.86 -1.41 -5.68
N SER A 239 12.83 -0.98 -6.42
CA SER A 239 12.12 -1.88 -7.35
C SER A 239 12.98 -2.20 -8.58
N THR A 240 12.98 -3.46 -9.03
CA THR A 240 13.81 -3.93 -10.17
C THR A 240 13.04 -4.49 -11.36
N GLY A 241 11.70 -4.46 -11.30
CA GLY A 241 10.79 -4.92 -12.36
C GLY A 241 9.61 -5.72 -11.80
N PHE A 242 8.59 -5.95 -12.63
CA PHE A 242 7.40 -6.67 -12.20
C PHE A 242 7.62 -8.18 -12.06
N TYR A 243 6.87 -8.80 -11.14
CA TYR A 243 6.54 -10.21 -11.15
C TYR A 243 5.02 -10.38 -11.30
N GLY A 244 4.59 -11.58 -11.71
CA GLY A 244 3.19 -11.85 -12.02
C GLY A 244 2.73 -11.14 -13.31
N ASN A 245 1.42 -11.10 -13.53
CA ASN A 245 0.85 -10.68 -14.82
C ASN A 245 0.58 -9.18 -14.98
N TYR A 246 0.81 -8.34 -13.95
CA TYR A 246 0.55 -6.90 -14.04
C TYR A 246 1.31 -6.24 -15.20
N GLY A 247 2.64 -6.41 -15.26
CA GLY A 247 3.46 -5.77 -16.28
C GLY A 247 3.16 -6.25 -17.71
N THR A 248 2.66 -7.47 -17.86
CA THR A 248 2.22 -8.01 -19.15
C THR A 248 0.91 -7.37 -19.61
N LEU A 249 -0.02 -7.13 -18.67
CA LEU A 249 -1.35 -6.58 -18.97
C LEU A 249 -1.33 -5.07 -19.15
N PHE A 250 -0.58 -4.35 -18.31
CA PHE A 250 -0.67 -2.89 -18.19
C PHE A 250 0.64 -2.16 -18.51
N GLY A 251 1.75 -2.89 -18.65
CA GLY A 251 3.07 -2.28 -18.84
C GLY A 251 3.61 -1.68 -17.55
N ASN A 252 3.80 -0.36 -17.53
CA ASN A 252 4.29 0.36 -16.35
C ASN A 252 3.18 0.50 -15.29
N TRP A 253 3.55 0.92 -14.08
CA TRP A 253 2.60 1.11 -12.99
C TRP A 253 1.71 2.31 -13.25
N LEU A 254 0.43 2.05 -13.56
CA LEU A 254 -0.53 3.05 -14.00
C LEU A 254 -0.76 4.14 -12.94
N SER A 255 -0.96 5.37 -13.41
CA SER A 255 -1.54 6.44 -12.59
C SER A 255 -3.03 6.19 -12.41
N GLN A 256 -3.65 6.70 -11.34
CA GLN A 256 -5.11 6.57 -11.12
C GLN A 256 -5.93 7.08 -12.30
N GLU A 257 -5.46 8.08 -13.04
CA GLU A 257 -6.17 8.60 -14.22
C GLU A 257 -6.04 7.72 -15.47
N ASP A 258 -5.08 6.79 -15.49
CA ASP A 258 -4.81 5.89 -16.61
C ASP A 258 -5.38 4.48 -16.39
N VAL A 259 -5.97 4.20 -15.23
CA VAL A 259 -6.54 2.87 -14.97
C VAL A 259 -7.77 2.64 -15.86
N PRO A 260 -8.00 1.41 -16.34
CA PRO A 260 -9.20 1.09 -17.09
C PRO A 260 -10.45 1.23 -16.22
N LEU A 261 -11.57 1.49 -16.89
CA LEU A 261 -12.89 1.37 -16.26
C LEU A 261 -13.22 -0.10 -16.00
N GLY A 262 -13.88 -0.35 -14.88
CA GLY A 262 -14.53 -1.60 -14.53
C GLY A 262 -16.03 -1.47 -14.64
N LEU A 263 -16.72 -2.61 -14.75
CA LEU A 263 -18.11 -2.72 -14.34
C LEU A 263 -18.13 -3.39 -12.97
N LEU A 264 -18.56 -2.65 -11.96
CA LEU A 264 -18.49 -3.02 -10.56
C LEU A 264 -19.86 -3.40 -10.02
N TRP A 265 -19.88 -4.35 -9.10
CA TRP A 265 -21.07 -4.76 -8.37
C TRP A 265 -20.95 -4.41 -6.89
N ASP A 266 -21.81 -3.50 -6.43
CA ASP A 266 -21.98 -3.17 -5.01
C ASP A 266 -22.85 -4.23 -4.32
N TYR A 267 -22.24 -5.38 -4.04
CA TYR A 267 -22.91 -6.51 -3.40
C TYR A 267 -23.27 -6.26 -1.92
N ALA A 268 -22.63 -5.26 -1.30
CA ALA A 268 -22.74 -4.98 0.13
C ALA A 268 -23.48 -3.66 0.42
N SER A 269 -24.06 -3.01 -0.59
CA SER A 269 -24.77 -1.73 -0.45
C SER A 269 -23.92 -0.66 0.25
N GLY A 270 -22.64 -0.56 -0.12
CA GLY A 270 -21.66 0.37 0.43
C GLY A 270 -20.99 -0.06 1.73
N ALA A 271 -21.31 -1.22 2.29
CA ALA A 271 -20.64 -1.74 3.48
C ALA A 271 -19.28 -2.40 3.19
N ALA A 272 -18.98 -2.69 1.92
CA ALA A 272 -17.72 -3.25 1.46
C ALA A 272 -17.39 -2.72 0.06
N ASP A 273 -16.11 -2.83 -0.33
CA ASP A 273 -15.65 -2.40 -1.64
C ASP A 273 -16.36 -3.18 -2.77
N PRO A 274 -16.87 -2.50 -3.81
CA PRO A 274 -17.53 -3.12 -4.94
C PRO A 274 -16.63 -4.11 -5.69
N LEU A 275 -17.23 -5.20 -6.21
CA LEU A 275 -16.50 -6.23 -6.95
C LEU A 275 -16.39 -5.89 -8.42
N VAL A 276 -15.17 -5.89 -8.97
CA VAL A 276 -14.96 -5.83 -10.42
C VAL A 276 -15.51 -7.11 -11.06
N MET A 277 -16.45 -6.97 -11.99
CA MET A 277 -17.08 -8.09 -12.71
C MET A 277 -16.65 -8.15 -14.18
N ALA A 278 -16.42 -6.99 -14.78
CA ALA A 278 -15.85 -6.82 -16.11
C ALA A 278 -14.90 -5.62 -16.13
N TRP A 279 -14.07 -5.51 -17.16
CA TRP A 279 -13.21 -4.35 -17.38
C TRP A 279 -13.17 -3.95 -18.85
N ASP A 280 -12.92 -2.66 -19.11
CA ASP A 280 -12.68 -2.15 -20.44
C ASP A 280 -11.25 -2.47 -20.88
N ASN A 281 -11.11 -3.39 -21.83
CA ASN A 281 -9.82 -3.76 -22.37
C ASN A 281 -9.33 -2.84 -23.52
N GLY A 282 -9.98 -1.70 -23.71
CA GLY A 282 -9.73 -0.72 -24.77
C GLY A 282 -10.51 -0.99 -26.06
N SER A 283 -11.37 -2.01 -26.08
CA SER A 283 -12.21 -2.35 -27.23
C SER A 283 -13.59 -2.87 -26.86
N GLN A 284 -13.68 -3.64 -25.78
CA GLN A 284 -14.87 -4.36 -25.34
C GLN A 284 -14.88 -4.48 -23.83
N TRP A 285 -16.06 -4.70 -23.26
CA TRP A 285 -16.20 -5.17 -21.89
C TRP A 285 -15.80 -6.63 -21.82
N GLU A 286 -14.76 -6.93 -21.05
CA GLU A 286 -14.27 -8.29 -20.84
C GLU A 286 -14.69 -8.79 -19.46
N VAL A 287 -15.61 -9.74 -19.45
CA VAL A 287 -16.19 -10.33 -18.24
C VAL A 287 -15.37 -11.55 -17.84
N ARG A 288 -14.76 -11.47 -16.66
CA ARG A 288 -13.91 -12.55 -16.09
C ARG A 288 -14.53 -13.24 -14.87
N ARG A 289 -15.67 -12.77 -14.38
CA ARG A 289 -16.42 -13.39 -13.29
C ARG A 289 -17.80 -13.86 -13.76
N GLY A 290 -18.32 -14.88 -13.11
CA GLY A 290 -19.67 -15.40 -13.33
C GLY A 290 -20.46 -15.46 -12.03
N ILE A 291 -21.77 -15.67 -12.15
CA ILE A 291 -22.69 -15.89 -11.03
C ILE A 291 -23.21 -17.33 -11.07
N ASN A 292 -23.08 -18.03 -9.94
CA ASN A 292 -23.63 -19.34 -9.69
C ASN A 292 -24.50 -19.30 -8.41
N ASN A 293 -25.72 -18.78 -8.56
CA ASN A 293 -26.74 -18.67 -7.50
C ASN A 293 -27.29 -20.03 -7.02
N SER A 294 -26.70 -21.15 -7.44
CA SER A 294 -26.96 -22.44 -6.81
C SER A 294 -26.02 -22.72 -5.63
N LEU A 295 -25.03 -21.84 -5.38
CA LEU A 295 -24.11 -21.95 -4.24
C LEU A 295 -24.79 -21.53 -2.93
N ASP A 296 -25.63 -20.50 -2.96
CA ASP A 296 -26.40 -20.04 -1.79
C ASP A 296 -27.64 -20.89 -1.46
N GLY A 297 -28.12 -21.69 -2.42
CA GLY A 297 -29.32 -22.52 -2.28
C GLY A 297 -30.65 -21.77 -2.39
N ASP A 298 -30.64 -20.49 -2.80
CA ASP A 298 -31.81 -19.64 -3.04
C ASP A 298 -31.74 -19.02 -4.45
N ASP A 299 -32.34 -19.71 -5.42
CA ASP A 299 -32.37 -19.25 -6.82
C ASP A 299 -33.05 -17.87 -7.04
N THR A 300 -33.61 -17.26 -5.99
CA THR A 300 -34.24 -15.93 -6.03
C THR A 300 -33.34 -14.80 -5.53
N LYS A 301 -32.14 -15.12 -5.02
CA LYS A 301 -31.18 -14.14 -4.51
C LYS A 301 -29.80 -14.37 -5.13
N ILE A 302 -29.00 -13.31 -5.12
CA ILE A 302 -27.61 -13.34 -5.56
C ILE A 302 -26.80 -12.62 -4.49
N THR A 303 -25.77 -13.29 -4.02
CA THR A 303 -24.84 -12.86 -2.99
C THR A 303 -23.41 -12.89 -3.52
N ALA A 304 -22.45 -12.29 -2.81
CA ALA A 304 -21.06 -12.35 -3.23
C ALA A 304 -20.47 -13.77 -3.20
N GLU A 305 -21.04 -14.68 -2.39
CA GLU A 305 -20.65 -16.09 -2.35
C GLU A 305 -21.00 -16.83 -3.64
N ASP A 306 -21.94 -16.31 -4.43
CA ASP A 306 -22.31 -16.87 -5.73
C ASP A 306 -21.33 -16.48 -6.85
N VAL A 307 -20.42 -15.54 -6.58
CA VAL A 307 -19.44 -15.07 -7.57
C VAL A 307 -18.31 -16.09 -7.70
N TYR A 308 -17.94 -16.41 -8.93
CA TYR A 308 -16.78 -17.25 -9.22
C TYR A 308 -15.95 -16.68 -10.37
N ALA A 309 -14.66 -17.02 -10.40
CA ALA A 309 -13.79 -16.67 -11.51
C ALA A 309 -14.02 -17.60 -12.71
N LEU A 310 -14.21 -17.02 -13.90
CA LEU A 310 -14.29 -17.76 -15.15
C LEU A 310 -12.89 -18.21 -15.58
N ALA A 311 -12.76 -19.44 -16.09
CA ALA A 311 -11.54 -19.83 -16.79
C ALA A 311 -11.37 -18.98 -18.07
N GLU A 312 -10.13 -18.79 -18.53
CA GLU A 312 -9.81 -17.94 -19.68
C GLU A 312 -10.62 -18.28 -20.95
N GLY A 313 -10.81 -19.57 -21.24
CA GLY A 313 -11.64 -20.02 -22.36
C GLY A 313 -13.15 -19.76 -22.21
N GLN A 314 -13.59 -19.29 -21.04
CA GLN A 314 -15.00 -18.99 -20.72
C GLN A 314 -15.29 -17.50 -20.59
N TRP A 315 -14.27 -16.64 -20.66
CA TRP A 315 -14.45 -15.19 -20.64
C TRP A 315 -15.46 -14.75 -21.71
N LYS A 316 -16.20 -13.68 -21.39
CA LYS A 316 -17.20 -13.11 -22.28
C LYS A 316 -16.80 -11.70 -22.68
N TYR A 317 -17.19 -11.33 -23.90
CA TYR A 317 -16.88 -10.04 -24.48
C TYR A 317 -18.18 -9.40 -24.96
N TYR A 318 -18.38 -8.15 -24.58
CA TYR A 318 -19.52 -7.34 -24.99
C TYR A 318 -19.03 -6.03 -25.59
N ASP A 319 -19.80 -5.48 -26.53
CA ASP A 319 -19.46 -4.19 -27.10
C ASP A 319 -19.49 -3.10 -26.04
N TYR A 320 -18.63 -2.09 -26.19
CA TYR A 320 -18.59 -0.98 -25.25
C TYR A 320 -19.96 -0.30 -25.16
N GLY A 321 -20.42 -0.03 -23.94
CA GLY A 321 -21.77 0.48 -23.64
C GLY A 321 -22.88 -0.57 -23.54
N ASP A 322 -22.64 -1.85 -23.89
CA ASP A 322 -23.61 -2.93 -23.69
C ASP A 322 -23.58 -3.48 -22.25
N ILE A 323 -23.81 -2.58 -21.27
CA ILE A 323 -23.88 -2.94 -19.85
C ILE A 323 -25.04 -3.92 -19.62
N ALA A 324 -26.20 -3.70 -20.26
CA ALA A 324 -27.36 -4.57 -20.14
C ALA A 324 -27.09 -6.02 -20.60
N GLY A 325 -26.27 -6.21 -21.64
CA GLY A 325 -25.80 -7.52 -22.07
C GLY A 325 -24.94 -8.21 -21.00
N VAL A 326 -24.02 -7.46 -20.38
CA VAL A 326 -23.19 -7.93 -19.26
C VAL A 326 -24.06 -8.32 -18.05
N GLU A 327 -24.98 -7.45 -17.64
CA GLU A 327 -25.92 -7.70 -16.54
C GLU A 327 -26.77 -8.93 -16.82
N THR A 328 -27.31 -9.08 -18.03
CA THR A 328 -28.10 -10.25 -18.43
C THR A 328 -27.31 -11.55 -18.27
N PHE A 329 -26.03 -11.55 -18.66
CA PHE A 329 -25.15 -12.70 -18.44
C PHE A 329 -24.88 -12.97 -16.96
N LEU A 330 -24.72 -11.91 -16.17
CA LEU A 330 -24.52 -11.95 -14.72
C LEU A 330 -25.84 -12.01 -13.94
N LYS A 331 -26.87 -12.66 -14.51
CA LYS A 331 -28.15 -12.95 -13.84
C LYS A 331 -28.94 -11.71 -13.41
N GLY A 332 -28.70 -10.58 -14.05
CA GLY A 332 -29.43 -9.33 -13.84
C GLY A 332 -28.98 -8.54 -12.61
N ILE A 333 -27.78 -8.81 -12.06
CA ILE A 333 -27.19 -7.91 -11.06
C ILE A 333 -27.00 -6.52 -11.67
N THR A 334 -27.27 -5.48 -10.89
CA THR A 334 -27.03 -4.10 -11.31
C THR A 334 -25.55 -3.77 -11.23
N LEU A 335 -24.99 -3.25 -12.31
CA LEU A 335 -23.61 -2.79 -12.38
C LEU A 335 -23.55 -1.28 -12.50
N PHE A 336 -22.43 -0.70 -12.06
CA PHE A 336 -22.06 0.66 -12.37
C PHE A 336 -20.62 0.68 -12.91
N ASP A 337 -20.31 1.65 -13.75
CA ASP A 337 -18.95 1.86 -14.23
C ASP A 337 -18.17 2.80 -13.31
N ASP A 338 -16.93 2.42 -12.99
CA ASP A 338 -15.98 3.26 -12.27
C ASP A 338 -14.54 2.85 -12.62
N ALA A 339 -13.57 3.68 -12.31
CA ALA A 339 -12.15 3.35 -12.45
C ALA A 339 -11.78 2.14 -11.58
N ILE A 340 -10.89 1.27 -12.05
CA ILE A 340 -10.28 0.23 -11.21
C ILE A 340 -9.04 0.84 -10.53
N GLU A 341 -9.24 1.79 -9.60
CA GLU A 341 -8.13 2.58 -9.04
C GLU A 341 -7.10 1.73 -8.28
N ASP A 342 -7.50 0.53 -7.86
CA ASP A 342 -6.63 -0.46 -7.24
C ASP A 342 -5.46 -0.90 -8.13
N LEU A 343 -5.52 -0.69 -9.46
CA LEU A 343 -4.39 -0.91 -10.36
C LEU A 343 -3.27 0.15 -10.19
N ALA A 344 -3.58 1.30 -9.60
CA ALA A 344 -2.61 2.32 -9.22
C ALA A 344 -2.13 2.15 -7.77
N ASN A 345 -2.71 1.20 -7.00
CA ASN A 345 -2.37 0.95 -5.60
C ASN A 345 -1.31 -0.15 -5.46
N LEU A 346 -0.20 0.14 -4.79
CA LEU A 346 0.84 -0.83 -4.49
C LEU A 346 1.05 -0.95 -2.98
N ASN A 347 0.75 -2.12 -2.41
CA ASN A 347 1.06 -2.37 -1.01
C ASN A 347 2.57 -2.64 -0.86
N LEU A 348 3.21 -1.96 0.08
CA LEU A 348 4.63 -2.12 0.39
C LEU A 348 4.78 -2.48 1.86
N ASN A 349 5.56 -3.53 2.15
CA ASN A 349 5.81 -3.98 3.52
C ASN A 349 7.32 -4.12 3.72
N PHE A 350 7.82 -3.53 4.80
CA PHE A 350 9.20 -3.61 5.25
C PHE A 350 9.23 -3.26 6.75
N ALA A 351 10.40 -3.36 7.36
CA ALA A 351 10.62 -2.93 8.72
C ALA A 351 11.88 -2.07 8.82
N ILE A 352 11.85 -1.10 9.73
CA ILE A 352 12.97 -0.22 10.03
C ILE A 352 13.61 -0.71 11.33
N ASN A 353 14.92 -0.89 11.33
CA ASN A 353 15.73 -1.09 12.51
C ASN A 353 16.35 0.25 12.92
N LEU A 354 16.12 0.62 14.17
CA LEU A 354 16.74 1.75 14.84
C LEU A 354 17.66 1.22 15.93
N GLY A 355 18.95 1.21 15.63
CA GLY A 355 20.00 0.74 16.51
C GLY A 355 20.33 1.73 17.63
N SER A 356 20.83 1.19 18.73
CA SER A 356 21.33 1.91 19.91
C SER A 356 22.42 2.95 19.62
N ASN A 357 23.08 2.87 18.47
CA ASN A 357 24.11 3.79 18.00
C ASN A 357 23.59 4.93 17.11
N PHE A 358 22.27 5.00 16.86
CA PHE A 358 21.68 6.14 16.16
C PHE A 358 21.71 7.38 17.06
N SER A 359 22.33 8.45 16.57
CA SER A 359 22.56 9.69 17.33
C SER A 359 21.75 10.90 16.81
N GLY A 360 20.66 10.62 16.09
CA GLY A 360 19.79 11.65 15.52
C GLY A 360 18.52 11.84 16.35
N SER A 361 18.02 13.08 16.44
CA SER A 361 16.69 13.35 17.02
C SER A 361 15.54 13.12 16.04
N THR A 362 15.86 12.95 14.75
CA THR A 362 14.90 12.64 13.69
C THR A 362 15.57 11.78 12.61
N PHE A 363 14.78 10.99 11.90
CA PHE A 363 15.18 10.42 10.61
C PHE A 363 14.11 10.69 9.55
N THR A 364 14.44 10.42 8.29
CA THR A 364 13.57 10.61 7.14
C THR A 364 13.43 9.31 6.37
N LEU A 365 12.19 8.92 6.13
CA LEU A 365 11.80 7.89 5.18
C LEU A 365 11.44 8.58 3.86
N ARG A 366 12.35 8.50 2.90
CA ARG A 366 12.19 9.09 1.57
C ARG A 366 11.60 8.07 0.61
N THR A 367 10.50 8.41 -0.05
CA THR A 367 9.96 7.66 -1.19
C THR A 367 10.19 8.47 -2.47
N THR A 368 10.79 7.87 -3.49
CA THR A 368 10.99 8.49 -4.81
C THR A 368 10.38 7.61 -5.89
N SER A 369 9.53 8.22 -6.71
CA SER A 369 8.96 7.57 -7.90
C SER A 369 10.05 7.41 -8.97
N ILE A 370 10.08 6.26 -9.66
CA ILE A 370 11.00 6.04 -10.78
C ILE A 370 10.24 6.26 -12.07
N ALA A 371 10.73 7.18 -12.89
CA ALA A 371 10.16 7.47 -14.22
C ALA A 371 10.05 6.18 -15.07
N PRO A 372 9.06 6.10 -15.98
CA PRO A 372 8.86 4.92 -16.82
C PRO A 372 10.13 4.58 -17.60
N ILE A 373 10.49 3.30 -17.62
CA ILE A 373 11.55 2.81 -18.49
C ILE A 373 10.94 2.73 -19.89
N PRO A 374 11.42 3.52 -20.88
CA PRO A 374 10.92 3.39 -22.24
C PRO A 374 11.17 1.97 -22.71
N LEU A 375 10.10 1.29 -23.17
CA LEU A 375 10.24 -0.03 -23.79
C LEU A 375 11.31 0.07 -24.88
N PRO A 376 12.24 -0.90 -24.99
CA PRO A 376 13.22 -0.89 -26.05
C PRO A 376 12.48 -0.76 -27.39
N ALA A 377 12.89 0.21 -28.20
CA ALA A 377 12.20 0.70 -29.40
C ALA A 377 11.87 -0.36 -30.49
N GLY A 378 12.18 -1.64 -30.24
CA GLY A 378 11.81 -2.78 -31.07
C GLY A 378 10.40 -3.34 -30.83
N LEU A 379 9.73 -3.06 -29.70
CA LEU A 379 8.37 -3.57 -29.45
C LEU A 379 7.25 -2.85 -30.25
N PRO A 380 7.29 -1.51 -30.45
CA PRO A 380 6.26 -0.82 -31.23
C PRO A 380 6.21 -1.26 -32.70
N LEU A 381 7.33 -1.76 -33.25
CA LEU A 381 7.39 -2.29 -34.61
C LEU A 381 6.63 -3.61 -34.80
N LEU A 382 6.48 -4.41 -33.73
CA LEU A 382 5.64 -5.61 -33.76
C LEU A 382 4.15 -5.25 -33.66
N LEU A 383 3.78 -4.34 -32.76
CA LEU A 383 2.38 -3.91 -32.58
C LEU A 383 1.83 -3.10 -33.77
N THR A 384 2.64 -2.21 -34.36
CA THR A 384 2.27 -1.50 -35.60
C THR A 384 2.16 -2.44 -36.80
N GLY A 385 2.96 -3.51 -36.85
CA GLY A 385 2.87 -4.55 -37.87
C GLY A 385 1.53 -5.32 -37.85
N PHE A 386 1.00 -5.62 -36.66
CA PHE A 386 -0.30 -6.28 -36.51
C PHE A 386 -1.49 -5.35 -36.80
N ALA A 387 -1.42 -4.07 -36.39
CA ALA A 387 -2.45 -3.08 -36.70
C ALA A 387 -2.56 -2.79 -38.21
N ALA A 388 -1.43 -2.72 -38.92
CA ALA A 388 -1.40 -2.52 -40.38
C ALA A 388 -2.00 -3.72 -41.16
N LEU A 389 -1.76 -4.95 -40.70
CA LEU A 389 -2.33 -6.16 -41.30
C LEU A 389 -3.84 -6.32 -41.02
N ALA A 390 -4.32 -5.91 -39.84
CA ALA A 390 -5.75 -5.87 -39.53
C ALA A 390 -6.50 -4.81 -40.37
N GLY A 391 -5.93 -3.61 -40.54
CA GLY A 391 -6.49 -2.54 -41.36
C GLY A 391 -6.59 -2.89 -42.85
N LEU A 392 -5.64 -3.67 -43.40
CA LEU A 392 -5.68 -4.15 -44.79
C LEU A 392 -6.72 -5.25 -45.03
N ARG A 393 -7.04 -6.07 -44.01
CA ARG A 393 -8.13 -7.06 -44.08
C ARG A 393 -9.52 -6.41 -44.05
N TYR A 394 -9.67 -5.30 -43.31
CA TYR A 394 -10.94 -4.59 -43.20
C TYR A 394 -11.33 -3.88 -44.51
N ARG A 395 -10.36 -3.26 -45.21
CA ARG A 395 -10.62 -2.62 -46.52
C ARG A 395 -11.03 -3.60 -47.63
N ARG A 396 -10.56 -4.85 -47.61
CA ARG A 396 -10.97 -5.86 -48.61
C ARG A 396 -12.40 -6.36 -48.44
N LYS A 397 -12.99 -6.28 -47.24
CA LYS A 397 -14.39 -6.68 -47.01
C LYS A 397 -15.40 -5.62 -47.46
N GLN A 398 -15.05 -4.33 -47.40
CA GLN A 398 -15.97 -3.26 -47.84
C GLN A 398 -16.07 -3.12 -49.36
N THR A 399 -15.06 -3.54 -50.13
CA THR A 399 -15.11 -3.48 -51.61
C THR A 399 -15.85 -4.67 -52.26
N MET A 400 -16.28 -5.67 -51.49
CA MET A 400 -17.08 -6.80 -51.98
C MET A 400 -18.58 -6.66 -51.69
N MET A 401 -19.01 -5.54 -51.10
CA MET A 401 -20.42 -5.24 -50.80
C MET A 401 -20.90 -3.91 -51.40
N ALA A 402 -20.22 -3.42 -52.44
CA ALA A 402 -20.65 -2.27 -53.25
C ALA A 402 -21.01 -2.71 -54.67
#